data_AF-A0A379W4A7-F1
#
_entry.id   AF-A0A379W4A7-F1
#
_cell.length_a   1.000
_cell.length_b   1.000
_cell.length_c   1.000
_cell.angle_alpha   90.00
_cell.angle_beta   90.00
_cell.angle_gamma   90.00
#
_symmetry.space_group_name_H-M   'P 1'
#
loop_
_entity.id
_entity.type
_entity.pdbx_description
1 polymer ?
#
loop_
_entity_poly.entity_id
_entity_poly.type
_entity_poly.pdbx_seq_one_letter_code
_entity_poly.pdbx_strand_id
1 'polypeptide(L)'
;MLSEELRQIVFRTIESLPEDLRMAITLRELDGLSYEEIAAIMDCPVGTVRSRIFRARKLLIIKFNRLSGVDDSGILEKVLGMQKEKLSALMDGETLDSELLKALTHDPEMQKTWESYHLIRDSMRGDTPDVLHFDISARVMAAIENEPVRQVSPLIPEAQPAPQQWQKMPFWKKVRPWAAQLTQMGVAACVSLAVIVGVQHYNGQSETSQQPETPVFNTLPMMGKASR
;
A
#
# COMPACT_ATOMS: atom_id res chain seq x y z
N MET A 1 1.16 -12.06 26.74
CA MET A 1 2.15 -11.92 27.85
C MET A 1 3.36 -11.11 27.41
N LEU A 2 4.05 -11.50 26.32
CA LEU A 2 5.17 -10.72 25.75
C LEU A 2 4.77 -9.38 25.11
N SER A 3 3.62 -9.31 24.44
CA SER A 3 3.12 -8.06 23.84
C SER A 3 2.80 -6.99 24.89
N GLU A 4 2.19 -7.41 26.00
CA GLU A 4 1.86 -6.54 27.12
C GLU A 4 3.12 -6.03 27.84
N GLU A 5 4.12 -6.89 28.04
CA GLU A 5 5.42 -6.47 28.57
C GLU A 5 6.12 -5.46 27.65
N LEU A 6 6.14 -5.72 26.34
CA LEU A 6 6.69 -4.81 25.33
C LEU A 6 5.98 -3.45 25.39
N ARG A 7 4.65 -3.46 25.44
CA ARG A 7 3.83 -2.26 25.54
C ARG A 7 4.20 -1.45 26.78
N GLN A 8 4.26 -2.09 27.95
CA GLN A 8 4.63 -1.42 29.20
C GLN A 8 6.03 -0.82 29.14
N ILE A 9 7.01 -1.52 28.54
CA ILE A 9 8.36 -1.00 28.34
C ILE A 9 8.37 0.25 27.45
N VAL A 10 7.63 0.22 26.35
CA VAL A 10 7.50 1.33 25.41
C VAL A 10 6.88 2.54 26.11
N PHE A 11 5.73 2.39 26.77
CA PHE A 11 5.06 3.49 27.46
C PHE A 11 5.92 4.10 28.58
N ARG A 12 6.54 3.27 29.43
CA ARG A 12 7.47 3.77 30.48
C ARG A 12 8.67 4.52 29.88
N THR A 13 9.12 4.08 28.71
CA THR A 13 10.23 4.75 28.02
C THR A 13 9.78 6.10 27.48
N ILE A 14 8.60 6.18 26.85
CA ILE A 14 8.00 7.43 26.36
C ILE A 14 7.83 8.43 27.49
N GLU A 15 7.34 8.00 28.65
CA GLU A 15 7.18 8.84 29.84
C GLU A 15 8.51 9.43 30.31
N SER A 16 9.60 8.68 30.16
CA SER A 16 10.96 9.11 30.52
C SER A 16 11.66 9.98 29.48
N LEU A 17 11.05 10.20 28.31
CA LEU A 17 11.62 11.07 27.28
C LEU A 17 11.53 12.55 27.70
N PRO A 18 12.48 13.40 27.25
CA PRO A 18 12.32 14.84 27.30
C PRO A 18 10.98 15.27 26.70
N GLU A 19 10.36 16.29 27.29
CA GLU A 19 8.99 16.73 26.98
C GLU A 19 8.77 16.97 25.48
N ASP A 20 9.69 17.69 24.84
CA ASP A 20 9.68 17.95 23.40
C ASP A 20 9.64 16.68 22.54
N LEU A 21 10.42 15.66 22.92
CA LEU A 21 10.49 14.39 22.18
C LEU A 21 9.23 13.58 22.40
N ARG A 22 8.78 13.53 23.65
CA ARG A 22 7.54 12.85 24.07
C ARG A 22 6.33 13.44 23.35
N MET A 23 6.21 14.76 23.31
CA MET A 23 5.10 15.45 22.64
C MET A 23 5.10 15.12 21.14
N ALA A 24 6.24 15.28 20.46
CA ALA A 24 6.34 15.03 19.03
C ALA A 24 5.99 13.57 18.65
N ILE A 25 6.50 12.58 19.41
CA ILE A 25 6.21 11.17 19.12
C ILE A 25 4.76 10.79 19.47
N THR A 26 4.18 11.40 20.51
CA THR A 26 2.78 11.16 20.91
C THR A 26 1.82 11.65 19.84
N LEU A 27 1.98 12.91 19.42
CA LEU A 27 1.17 13.52 18.36
C LEU A 27 1.28 12.73 17.04
N ARG A 28 2.47 12.20 16.75
CA ARG A 28 2.66 11.41 15.52
C ARG A 28 2.03 10.03 15.59
N GLU A 29 2.31 9.28 16.65
CA GLU A 29 1.99 7.85 16.69
C GLU A 29 0.58 7.57 17.19
N LEU A 30 0.10 8.36 18.16
CA LEU A 30 -1.22 8.19 18.77
C LEU A 30 -2.27 9.06 18.08
N ASP A 31 -1.98 10.33 17.83
CA ASP A 31 -2.95 11.25 17.19
C ASP A 31 -2.91 11.19 15.66
N GLY A 32 -1.85 10.61 15.08
CA GLY A 32 -1.73 10.38 13.63
C GLY A 32 -1.46 11.63 12.79
N LEU A 33 -0.98 12.71 13.41
CA LEU A 33 -0.80 14.01 12.75
C LEU A 33 0.38 14.04 11.76
N SER A 34 0.27 14.87 10.73
CA SER A 34 1.36 15.16 9.79
C SER A 34 2.49 15.95 10.47
N TYR A 35 3.68 15.98 9.87
CA TYR A 35 4.78 16.76 10.44
C TYR A 35 4.48 18.27 10.46
N GLU A 36 3.73 18.78 9.49
CA GLU A 36 3.28 20.17 9.42
C GLU A 36 2.27 20.51 10.52
N GLU A 37 1.33 19.62 10.79
CA GLU A 37 0.35 19.79 11.87
C GLU A 37 1.04 19.81 13.23
N ILE A 38 1.97 18.87 13.45
CA ILE A 38 2.77 18.81 14.67
C ILE A 38 3.63 20.07 14.81
N ALA A 39 4.25 20.54 13.73
CA ALA A 39 5.05 21.76 13.71
C ALA A 39 4.24 22.99 14.11
N ALA A 40 3.00 23.09 13.63
CA ALA A 40 2.08 24.15 14.00
C ALA A 40 1.66 24.08 15.48
N ILE A 41 1.36 22.88 16.00
CA ILE A 41 0.99 22.69 17.42
C ILE A 41 2.15 23.02 18.36
N MET A 42 3.36 22.60 17.99
CA MET A 42 4.57 22.75 18.80
C MET A 42 5.30 24.08 18.59
N ASP A 43 4.76 24.97 17.75
CA ASP A 43 5.37 26.25 17.35
C ASP A 43 6.86 26.11 16.98
N CYS A 44 7.17 25.16 16.09
CA CYS A 44 8.55 24.88 15.70
C CYS A 44 8.67 24.47 14.23
N PRO A 45 9.84 24.56 13.60
CA PRO A 45 10.02 24.14 12.21
C PRO A 45 9.76 22.64 11.99
N VAL A 46 9.23 22.28 10.82
CA VAL A 46 9.01 20.88 10.39
C VAL A 46 10.29 20.02 10.50
N GLY A 47 11.45 20.59 10.18
CA GLY A 47 12.74 19.91 10.36
C GLY A 47 13.04 19.57 11.82
N THR A 48 12.62 20.41 12.77
CA THR A 48 12.76 20.14 14.19
C THR A 48 11.85 18.99 14.61
N VAL A 49 10.60 18.96 14.16
CA VAL A 49 9.66 17.85 14.39
C VAL A 49 10.25 16.52 13.91
N ARG A 50 10.73 16.48 12.65
CA ARG A 50 11.38 15.30 12.08
C ARG A 50 12.53 14.80 12.97
N SER A 51 13.42 15.71 13.38
CA SER A 51 14.55 15.36 14.24
C SER A 51 14.12 14.88 15.63
N ARG A 52 13.06 15.46 16.21
CA ARG A 52 12.50 15.07 17.52
C ARG A 52 11.90 13.68 17.48
N ILE A 53 11.07 13.38 16.46
CA ILE A 53 10.47 12.05 16.25
C ILE A 53 11.56 10.99 16.06
N PHE A 54 12.54 11.25 15.19
CA PHE A 54 13.65 10.34 14.96
C PHE A 54 14.43 10.05 16.26
N ARG A 55 14.76 11.09 17.04
CA ARG A 55 15.45 10.93 18.33
C ARG A 55 14.61 10.16 19.35
N ALA A 56 13.31 10.41 19.41
CA ALA A 56 12.39 9.66 20.28
C ALA A 56 12.41 8.16 19.96
N ARG A 57 12.24 7.79 18.68
CA ARG A 57 12.31 6.39 18.22
C ARG A 57 13.66 5.74 18.51
N LYS A 58 14.76 6.48 18.30
CA LYS A 58 16.11 6.00 18.65
C LYS A 58 16.22 5.67 20.14
N LEU A 59 15.76 6.56 21.02
CA LEU A 59 15.81 6.33 22.47
C LEU A 59 14.94 5.14 22.90
N LEU A 60 13.80 4.93 22.23
CA LEU A 60 12.94 3.77 22.45
C LEU A 60 13.68 2.47 22.11
N ILE A 61 14.33 2.39 20.94
CA ILE A 61 15.13 1.22 20.54
C ILE A 61 16.25 0.94 21.55
N ILE A 62 17.03 1.97 21.92
CA ILE A 62 18.17 1.80 22.83
C ILE A 62 17.71 1.25 24.17
N LYS A 63 16.63 1.79 24.72
CA LYS A 63 16.13 1.37 26.03
C LYS A 63 15.50 -0.02 25.96
N PHE A 64 14.81 -0.33 24.85
CA PHE A 64 14.28 -1.66 24.59
C PHE A 64 15.40 -2.71 24.52
N ASN A 65 16.41 -2.50 23.67
CA ASN A 65 17.52 -3.43 23.49
C ASN A 65 18.27 -3.68 24.82
N ARG A 66 18.55 -2.62 25.57
CA ARG A 66 19.18 -2.70 26.91
C ARG A 66 18.36 -3.56 27.88
N LEU A 67 17.04 -3.45 27.87
CA LEU A 67 16.16 -4.25 28.73
C LEU A 67 16.06 -5.71 28.26
N SER A 68 16.18 -5.95 26.96
CA SER A 68 16.19 -7.30 26.38
C SER A 68 17.53 -8.05 26.53
N GLY A 69 18.56 -7.43 27.12
CA GLY A 69 19.85 -8.07 27.37
C GLY A 69 20.73 -8.25 26.11
N VAL A 70 20.38 -7.60 25.01
CA VAL A 70 21.17 -7.59 23.78
C VAL A 70 22.30 -6.56 23.94
N ASP A 71 23.56 -6.99 23.80
CA ASP A 71 24.74 -6.13 23.98
C ASP A 71 24.80 -5.02 22.90
N ASP A 72 24.46 -3.79 23.30
CA ASP A 72 24.29 -2.61 22.44
C ASP A 72 25.57 -1.80 22.21
N SER A 73 26.70 -2.25 22.75
CA SER A 73 27.95 -1.48 22.83
C SER A 73 28.49 -1.05 21.45
N GLY A 74 28.15 -1.78 20.37
CA GLY A 74 28.53 -1.44 18.99
C GLY A 74 27.47 -0.72 18.13
N ILE A 75 26.19 -0.73 18.55
CA ILE A 75 25.04 -0.18 17.78
C ILE A 75 24.90 1.33 18.03
N LEU A 76 25.27 1.79 19.23
CA LEU A 76 25.08 3.16 19.67
C LEU A 76 26.01 4.18 18.98
N GLU A 77 27.23 3.77 18.63
CA GLU A 77 28.28 4.69 18.16
C GLU A 77 28.35 4.79 16.61
N LYS A 78 27.97 3.74 15.88
CA LYS A 78 27.98 3.74 14.40
C LYS A 78 26.75 4.39 13.76
N VAL A 79 25.75 4.75 14.55
CA VAL A 79 24.40 5.07 14.07
C VAL A 79 23.94 6.48 14.49
N LEU A 80 24.61 7.48 13.94
CA LEU A 80 24.04 8.82 13.72
C LEU A 80 24.19 9.16 12.24
N GLY A 81 23.63 8.29 11.39
CA GLY A 81 23.56 8.54 9.96
C GLY A 81 22.27 9.27 9.61
N MET A 82 22.38 10.35 8.82
CA MET A 82 21.28 11.06 8.16
C MET A 82 20.27 10.09 7.48
N GLN A 83 20.74 8.91 7.04
CA GLN A 83 19.93 7.87 6.43
C GLN A 83 18.85 7.28 7.37
N LYS A 84 19.10 7.17 8.68
CA LYS A 84 18.10 6.60 9.61
C LYS A 84 16.99 7.59 9.99
N GLU A 85 17.29 8.90 9.93
CA GLU A 85 16.27 9.94 10.04
C GLU A 85 15.38 9.95 8.78
N LYS A 86 15.98 9.83 7.59
CA LYS A 86 15.22 9.63 6.35
C LYS A 86 14.36 8.36 6.40
N LEU A 87 14.88 7.26 6.96
CA LEU A 87 14.12 6.01 7.14
C LEU A 87 12.92 6.20 8.08
N SER A 88 13.11 6.96 9.17
CA SER A 88 12.03 7.35 10.08
C SER A 88 10.94 8.13 9.35
N ALA A 89 11.31 9.12 8.53
CA ALA A 89 10.38 9.89 7.72
C ALA A 89 9.71 9.06 6.60
N LEU A 90 10.42 8.08 6.03
CA LEU A 90 9.88 7.14 5.04
C LEU A 90 8.77 6.28 5.65
N MET A 91 8.96 5.77 6.88
CA MET A 91 7.93 5.00 7.60
C MET A 91 6.65 5.82 7.83
N ASP A 92 6.83 7.12 8.01
CA ASP A 92 5.75 8.08 8.20
C ASP A 92 5.08 8.53 6.89
N GLY A 93 5.60 8.13 5.72
CA GLY A 93 5.11 8.60 4.42
C GLY A 93 5.48 10.06 4.10
N GLU A 94 6.32 10.68 4.92
CA GLU A 94 6.74 12.09 4.80
C GLU A 94 7.87 12.28 3.77
N THR A 95 8.47 11.17 3.33
CA THR A 95 9.46 11.16 2.25
C THR A 95 9.29 9.93 1.38
N LEU A 96 9.34 10.10 0.07
CA LEU A 96 9.38 9.00 -0.90
C LEU A 96 10.70 9.09 -1.68
N ASP A 97 11.74 8.46 -1.15
CA ASP A 97 13.08 8.44 -1.75
C ASP A 97 13.35 7.06 -2.36
N SER A 98 13.38 6.99 -3.70
CA SER A 98 13.60 5.74 -4.44
C SER A 98 14.98 5.13 -4.22
N GLU A 99 15.99 5.96 -3.91
CA GLU A 99 17.34 5.49 -3.62
C GLU A 99 17.38 4.85 -2.23
N LEU A 100 16.74 5.50 -1.26
CA LEU A 100 16.60 4.97 0.09
C LEU A 100 15.81 3.65 0.12
N LEU A 101 14.74 3.55 -0.67
CA LEU A 101 13.97 2.31 -0.82
C LEU A 101 14.85 1.17 -1.38
N LYS A 102 15.66 1.45 -2.40
CA LYS A 102 16.62 0.47 -2.93
C LYS A 102 17.69 0.10 -1.90
N ALA A 103 18.17 1.04 -1.10
CA ALA A 103 19.12 0.74 -0.03
C ALA A 103 18.49 -0.16 1.04
N LEU A 104 17.26 0.14 1.45
CA LEU A 104 16.51 -0.64 2.44
C LEU A 104 16.34 -2.11 2.02
N THR A 105 16.12 -2.40 0.74
CA THR A 105 15.95 -3.79 0.29
C THR A 105 17.23 -4.63 0.33
N HIS A 106 18.41 -4.00 0.42
CA HIS A 106 19.70 -4.71 0.38
C HIS A 106 20.48 -4.63 1.69
N ASP A 107 20.19 -3.67 2.56
CA ASP A 107 20.90 -3.46 3.83
C ASP A 107 20.18 -4.13 5.02
N PRO A 108 20.75 -5.20 5.62
CA PRO A 108 20.17 -5.90 6.75
C PRO A 108 20.01 -5.02 8.00
N GLU A 109 20.88 -4.03 8.21
CA GLU A 109 20.82 -3.15 9.37
C GLU A 109 19.65 -2.15 9.24
N MET A 110 19.41 -1.66 8.03
CA MET A 110 18.25 -0.81 7.74
C MET A 110 16.95 -1.59 7.87
N GLN A 111 16.91 -2.84 7.41
CA GLN A 111 15.75 -3.72 7.56
C GLN A 111 15.42 -3.98 9.03
N LYS A 112 16.42 -4.29 9.85
CA LYS A 112 16.23 -4.47 11.30
C LYS A 112 15.75 -3.19 11.98
N THR A 113 16.27 -2.03 11.56
CA THR A 113 15.81 -0.73 12.08
C THR A 113 14.35 -0.48 11.68
N TRP A 114 13.98 -0.78 10.44
CA TRP A 114 12.63 -0.65 9.91
C TRP A 114 11.63 -1.53 10.67
N GLU A 115 11.98 -2.79 10.90
CA GLU A 115 11.21 -3.72 11.72
C GLU A 115 11.02 -3.18 13.15
N SER A 116 12.10 -2.70 13.77
CA SER A 116 12.04 -2.14 15.13
C SER A 116 11.12 -0.92 15.22
N TYR A 117 11.13 -0.04 14.22
CA TYR A 117 10.23 1.11 14.18
C TYR A 117 8.76 0.71 14.06
N HIS A 118 8.43 -0.28 13.23
CA HIS A 118 7.05 -0.78 13.12
C HIS A 118 6.61 -1.46 14.41
N LEU A 119 7.46 -2.28 15.02
CA LEU A 119 7.16 -2.92 16.29
C LEU A 119 6.87 -1.90 17.41
N ILE A 120 7.67 -0.82 17.48
CA ILE A 120 7.42 0.27 18.44
C ILE A 120 6.07 0.95 18.14
N ARG A 121 5.80 1.28 16.88
CA ARG A 121 4.56 1.91 16.45
C ARG A 121 3.33 1.07 16.78
N ASP A 122 3.34 -0.21 16.42
CA ASP A 122 2.24 -1.14 16.65
C ASP A 122 2.01 -1.34 18.15
N SER A 123 3.11 -1.41 18.93
CA SER A 123 3.05 -1.47 20.40
C SER A 123 2.43 -0.21 21.01
N MET A 124 2.79 0.98 20.51
CA MET A 124 2.20 2.25 20.96
C MET A 124 0.70 2.33 20.66
N ARG A 125 0.28 1.85 19.49
CA ARG A 125 -1.12 1.89 19.05
C ARG A 125 -1.99 0.79 19.68
N GLY A 126 -1.36 -0.23 20.25
CA GLY A 126 -2.06 -1.40 20.77
C GLY A 126 -2.50 -2.38 19.68
N ASP A 127 -1.89 -2.29 18.49
CA ASP A 127 -2.16 -3.15 17.33
C ASP A 127 -1.35 -4.46 17.37
N THR A 128 -0.76 -4.80 18.52
CA THR A 128 0.03 -6.02 18.68
C THR A 128 -0.83 -7.19 19.18
N PRO A 129 -0.73 -8.39 18.57
CA PRO A 129 -1.43 -9.57 19.05
C PRO A 129 -0.89 -10.03 20.41
N ASP A 130 -1.67 -10.84 21.15
CA ASP A 130 -1.29 -11.39 22.47
C ASP A 130 0.04 -12.18 22.47
N VAL A 131 0.36 -12.76 21.30
CA VAL A 131 1.59 -13.51 21.01
C VAL A 131 2.27 -12.87 19.80
N LEU A 132 3.47 -12.33 20.01
CA LEU A 132 4.29 -11.76 18.94
C LEU A 132 5.03 -12.85 18.18
N HIS A 133 4.94 -12.82 16.86
CA HIS A 133 5.69 -13.68 15.96
C HIS A 133 6.66 -12.83 15.13
N PHE A 134 7.96 -12.94 15.42
CA PHE A 134 9.00 -12.14 14.74
C PHE A 134 9.43 -12.74 13.38
N ASP A 135 8.94 -13.93 13.02
CA ASP A 135 9.32 -14.66 11.82
C ASP A 135 8.29 -14.59 10.68
N ILE A 136 7.21 -13.82 10.84
CA ILE A 136 6.13 -13.72 9.84
C ILE A 136 6.69 -13.29 8.48
N SER A 137 7.46 -12.20 8.45
CA SER A 137 8.06 -11.67 7.23
C SER A 137 8.94 -12.71 6.54
N ALA A 138 9.80 -13.41 7.28
CA ALA A 138 10.65 -14.47 6.77
C ALA A 138 9.85 -15.63 6.18
N ARG A 139 8.78 -16.07 6.87
CA ARG A 139 7.90 -17.15 6.40
C ARG A 139 7.12 -16.74 5.14
N VAL A 140 6.64 -15.51 5.07
CA VAL A 140 5.97 -14.97 3.88
C VAL A 140 6.93 -14.88 2.70
N MET A 141 8.15 -14.37 2.92
CA MET A 141 9.18 -14.32 1.88
C MET A 141 9.52 -15.71 1.34
N ALA A 142 9.72 -16.69 2.23
CA ALA A 142 9.94 -18.09 1.82
C ALA A 142 8.74 -18.67 1.06
N ALA A 143 7.51 -18.33 1.43
CA ALA A 143 6.32 -18.77 0.71
C ALA A 143 6.22 -18.15 -0.70
N ILE A 144 6.54 -16.86 -0.84
CA ILE A 144 6.56 -16.14 -2.13
C ILE A 144 7.63 -16.71 -3.06
N GLU A 145 8.83 -17.00 -2.55
CA GLU A 145 9.92 -17.60 -3.35
C GLU A 145 9.53 -18.98 -3.90
N ASN A 146 8.69 -19.71 -3.16
CA ASN A 146 8.17 -21.02 -3.56
C ASN A 146 6.82 -20.95 -4.31
N GLU A 147 6.29 -19.76 -4.60
CA GLU A 147 5.01 -19.62 -5.29
C GLU A 147 5.17 -19.99 -6.78
N PRO A 148 4.38 -20.94 -7.31
CA PRO A 148 4.47 -21.28 -8.73
C PRO A 148 3.99 -20.10 -9.58
N VAL A 149 4.82 -19.68 -10.54
CA VAL A 149 4.45 -18.65 -11.52
C VAL A 149 3.21 -19.14 -12.27
N ARG A 150 2.04 -18.58 -11.93
CA ARG A 150 0.83 -18.78 -12.74
C ARG A 150 1.07 -18.09 -14.07
N GLN A 151 1.32 -18.88 -15.11
CA GLN A 151 1.17 -18.38 -16.48
C GLN A 151 -0.30 -18.00 -16.64
N VAL A 152 -0.58 -16.70 -16.53
CA VAL A 152 -1.87 -16.14 -16.95
C VAL A 152 -2.07 -16.63 -18.38
N SER A 153 -3.16 -17.35 -18.65
CA SER A 153 -3.48 -17.78 -20.01
C SER A 153 -3.28 -16.58 -20.94
N PRO A 154 -2.57 -16.74 -22.08
CA PRO A 154 -2.37 -15.64 -23.00
C PRO A 154 -3.74 -15.03 -23.26
N LEU A 155 -3.88 -13.75 -22.93
CA LEU A 155 -5.05 -12.96 -23.30
C LEU A 155 -5.30 -13.29 -24.76
N ILE A 156 -6.44 -13.95 -25.07
CA ILE A 156 -6.88 -14.08 -26.45
C ILE A 156 -6.85 -12.64 -26.95
N PRO A 157 -6.03 -12.30 -27.96
CA PRO A 157 -6.08 -10.97 -28.53
C PRO A 157 -7.46 -10.89 -29.14
N GLU A 158 -8.41 -10.27 -28.43
CA GLU A 158 -9.69 -9.93 -29.00
C GLU A 158 -9.34 -8.99 -30.14
N ALA A 159 -9.41 -9.52 -31.37
CA ALA A 159 -8.96 -8.81 -32.54
C ALA A 159 -9.81 -7.56 -32.65
N GLN A 160 -9.22 -6.42 -32.28
CA GLN A 160 -9.78 -5.10 -32.58
C GLN A 160 -10.14 -5.12 -34.06
N PRO A 161 -11.40 -4.90 -34.44
CA PRO A 161 -11.81 -4.97 -35.84
C PRO A 161 -10.95 -3.99 -36.62
N ALA A 162 -10.20 -4.51 -37.60
CA ALA A 162 -9.32 -3.70 -38.42
C ALA A 162 -10.11 -2.52 -39.01
N PRO A 163 -9.56 -1.29 -39.05
CA PRO A 163 -10.29 -0.06 -39.41
C PRO A 163 -10.97 -0.11 -40.79
N GLN A 164 -10.60 -1.06 -41.66
CA GLN A 164 -11.27 -1.29 -42.95
C GLN A 164 -12.70 -1.86 -42.81
N GLN A 165 -13.03 -2.58 -41.74
CA GLN A 165 -14.37 -3.14 -41.53
C GLN A 165 -15.41 -2.06 -41.20
N TRP A 166 -14.98 -0.99 -40.51
CA TRP A 166 -15.80 0.16 -40.17
C TRP A 166 -16.34 0.88 -41.39
N GLN A 167 -15.50 1.01 -42.43
CA GLN A 167 -15.86 1.72 -43.66
C GLN A 167 -17.03 1.08 -44.43
N LYS A 168 -17.28 -0.21 -44.22
CA LYS A 168 -18.38 -0.96 -44.86
C LYS A 168 -19.72 -0.82 -44.11
N MET A 169 -19.72 -0.25 -42.91
CA MET A 169 -20.95 -0.10 -42.14
C MET A 169 -21.75 1.13 -42.61
N PRO A 170 -23.07 1.01 -42.84
CA PRO A 170 -23.88 2.07 -43.43
C PRO A 170 -23.96 3.33 -42.56
N PHE A 171 -23.73 3.23 -41.24
CA PHE A 171 -23.70 4.38 -40.34
C PHE A 171 -22.44 5.24 -40.52
N TRP A 172 -21.27 4.67 -40.90
CA TRP A 172 -20.03 5.41 -41.10
C TRP A 172 -20.14 6.48 -42.19
N LYS A 173 -21.00 6.27 -43.19
CA LYS A 173 -21.32 7.28 -44.21
C LYS A 173 -22.03 8.50 -43.63
N LYS A 174 -22.82 8.33 -42.55
CA LYS A 174 -23.54 9.42 -41.88
C LYS A 174 -22.66 10.20 -40.90
N VAL A 175 -21.64 9.57 -40.29
CA VAL A 175 -20.75 10.22 -39.30
C VAL A 175 -19.53 10.90 -39.95
N ARG A 176 -19.25 10.58 -41.22
CA ARG A 176 -18.10 11.12 -41.99
C ARG A 176 -17.96 12.65 -42.02
N PRO A 177 -19.04 13.46 -42.15
CA PRO A 177 -18.89 14.92 -42.18
C PRO A 177 -18.57 15.54 -40.81
N TRP A 178 -18.91 14.87 -39.72
CA TRP A 178 -18.63 15.32 -38.35
C TRP A 178 -17.24 14.86 -37.84
N ALA A 179 -16.74 13.74 -38.36
CA ALA A 179 -15.44 13.18 -38.00
C ALA A 179 -14.24 14.08 -38.35
N ALA A 180 -14.35 14.91 -39.40
CA ALA A 180 -13.27 15.82 -39.80
C ALA A 180 -13.06 17.00 -38.83
N GLN A 181 -14.04 17.29 -37.97
CA GLN A 181 -13.93 18.30 -36.91
C GLN A 181 -13.44 17.73 -35.58
N LEU A 182 -13.53 16.42 -35.36
CA LEU A 182 -13.09 15.75 -34.13
C LEU A 182 -11.59 15.43 -34.09
N THR A 183 -10.85 15.62 -35.17
CA THR A 183 -9.38 15.49 -35.20
C THR A 183 -8.65 16.64 -34.51
N GLN A 184 -9.33 17.74 -34.17
CA GLN A 184 -8.74 18.88 -33.44
C GLN A 184 -8.98 18.90 -31.92
N MET A 185 -9.85 18.03 -31.39
CA MET A 185 -10.12 17.93 -29.94
C MET A 185 -9.92 16.48 -29.50
N GLY A 186 -8.78 16.19 -28.86
CA GLY A 186 -8.34 14.83 -28.56
C GLY A 186 -9.25 14.02 -27.64
N VAL A 187 -9.26 12.70 -27.90
CA VAL A 187 -9.54 11.46 -27.12
C VAL A 187 -10.47 11.45 -25.88
N ALA A 188 -10.71 12.55 -25.16
CA ALA A 188 -11.37 12.51 -23.85
C ALA A 188 -12.91 12.30 -23.87
N ALA A 189 -13.60 12.38 -25.02
CA ALA A 189 -15.07 12.39 -25.05
C ALA A 189 -15.75 11.09 -25.56
N CYS A 190 -15.01 10.04 -25.90
CA CYS A 190 -15.58 8.95 -26.71
C CYS A 190 -16.27 7.81 -25.95
N VAL A 191 -16.10 7.69 -24.63
CA VAL A 191 -16.71 6.57 -23.90
C VAL A 191 -18.22 6.76 -23.71
N SER A 192 -18.68 8.00 -23.53
CA SER A 192 -20.10 8.29 -23.24
C SER A 192 -21.04 8.05 -24.44
N LEU A 193 -20.56 8.27 -25.67
CA LEU A 193 -21.40 8.17 -26.87
C LEU A 193 -21.68 6.70 -27.22
N ALA A 194 -20.70 5.80 -26.99
CA ALA A 194 -20.88 4.37 -27.15
C ALA A 194 -21.90 3.78 -26.16
N VAL A 195 -21.92 4.28 -24.91
CA VAL A 195 -22.88 3.87 -23.87
C VAL A 195 -24.30 4.35 -24.21
N ILE A 196 -24.48 5.60 -24.64
CA ILE A 196 -25.80 6.16 -24.97
C ILE A 196 -26.40 5.46 -26.21
N VAL A 197 -25.58 5.21 -27.25
CA VAL A 197 -26.04 4.49 -28.45
C VAL A 197 -26.31 3.02 -28.16
N GLY A 198 -25.52 2.38 -27.30
CA GLY A 198 -25.76 1.00 -26.84
C GLY A 198 -27.08 0.85 -26.07
N VAL A 199 -27.39 1.80 -25.18
CA VAL A 199 -28.64 1.81 -24.39
C VAL A 199 -29.86 2.11 -25.28
N GLN A 200 -29.76 2.99 -26.28
CA GLN A 200 -30.88 3.26 -27.19
C GLN A 200 -31.16 2.10 -28.16
N HIS A 201 -30.15 1.35 -28.58
CA HIS A 201 -30.40 0.15 -29.39
C HIS A 201 -31.09 -0.95 -28.58
N TYR A 202 -30.79 -1.04 -27.28
CA TYR A 202 -31.43 -1.98 -26.36
C TYR A 202 -32.91 -1.65 -26.08
N ASN A 203 -33.25 -0.36 -25.98
CA ASN A 203 -34.63 0.07 -25.71
C ASN A 203 -35.53 0.20 -26.95
N GLY A 204 -34.99 0.03 -28.16
CA GLY A 204 -35.72 0.16 -29.43
C GLY A 204 -36.36 -1.12 -29.97
N GLN A 205 -36.19 -2.25 -29.28
CA GLN A 205 -36.89 -3.50 -29.57
C GLN A 205 -37.80 -3.87 -28.40
N SER A 206 -38.94 -3.19 -28.30
CA SER A 206 -40.08 -3.67 -27.53
C SER A 206 -41.15 -4.14 -28.52
N GLU A 207 -41.64 -5.37 -28.28
CA GLU A 207 -42.65 -6.14 -29.03
C GLU A 207 -42.06 -6.98 -30.19
N THR A 208 -41.66 -8.25 -30.00
CA THR A 208 -42.56 -9.37 -29.67
C THR A 208 -41.75 -10.58 -29.15
N SER A 209 -42.11 -11.07 -27.96
CA SER A 209 -42.01 -12.44 -27.41
C SER A 209 -40.84 -13.35 -27.81
N GLN A 210 -39.77 -13.35 -27.00
CA GLN A 210 -39.13 -14.57 -26.48
C GLN A 210 -38.09 -14.16 -25.42
N GLN A 211 -38.33 -14.59 -24.19
CA GLN A 211 -37.46 -14.40 -23.03
C GLN A 211 -36.21 -15.26 -23.19
N PRO A 212 -34.97 -14.72 -23.10
CA PRO A 212 -33.81 -15.53 -22.76
C PRO A 212 -33.37 -15.14 -21.34
N GLU A 213 -33.36 -16.14 -20.48
CA GLU A 213 -33.00 -16.03 -19.08
C GLU A 213 -31.62 -15.40 -18.90
N THR A 214 -31.50 -14.58 -17.86
CA THR A 214 -30.23 -14.21 -17.25
C THR A 214 -29.36 -15.47 -17.10
N PRO A 215 -28.10 -15.50 -17.54
CA PRO A 215 -27.28 -16.68 -17.34
C PRO A 215 -27.04 -16.86 -15.83
N VAL A 216 -27.84 -17.74 -15.22
CA VAL A 216 -27.58 -18.27 -13.90
C VAL A 216 -26.34 -19.14 -14.02
N PHE A 217 -25.27 -18.80 -13.29
CA PHE A 217 -24.11 -19.66 -13.14
C PHE A 217 -24.53 -20.93 -12.39
N ASN A 218 -24.87 -21.98 -13.13
CA ASN A 218 -25.19 -23.28 -12.59
C ASN A 218 -23.89 -24.10 -12.48
N THR A 219 -23.28 -24.14 -11.29
CA THR A 219 -22.12 -25.00 -11.01
C THR A 219 -22.60 -26.43 -10.76
N LEU A 220 -22.52 -27.29 -11.77
CA LEU A 220 -22.68 -28.73 -11.56
C LEU A 220 -21.46 -29.29 -10.81
N PRO A 221 -21.62 -30.06 -9.72
CA PRO A 221 -20.51 -30.77 -9.12
C PRO A 221 -20.10 -31.94 -10.04
N MET A 222 -18.82 -31.96 -10.43
CA MET A 222 -18.18 -33.08 -11.11
C MET A 222 -18.07 -34.28 -10.14
N MET A 223 -19.10 -35.13 -10.11
CA MET A 223 -19.08 -36.40 -9.39
C MET A 223 -18.38 -37.45 -10.25
N GLY A 224 -17.18 -37.87 -9.84
CA GLY A 224 -16.39 -38.89 -10.51
C GLY A 224 -17.08 -40.26 -10.51
N LYS A 225 -16.98 -40.97 -11.64
CA LYS A 225 -17.39 -42.37 -11.77
C LYS A 225 -16.33 -43.27 -11.12
N ALA A 226 -16.72 -44.08 -10.14
CA ALA A 226 -15.98 -45.28 -9.78
C ALA A 226 -16.82 -46.51 -10.18
N SER A 227 -16.22 -47.37 -11.01
CA SER A 227 -16.78 -48.60 -11.55
C SER A 227 -16.28 -49.78 -10.74
N ARG A 228 -17.17 -50.48 -10.01
CA ARG A 228 -17.48 -51.91 -10.11
C ARG A 228 -18.33 -52.36 -8.93
#